data_AF-A0AAE8QQL6-F1
#
_entry.id   AF-A0AAE8QQL6-F1
#
_cell.length_a   1.000
_cell.length_b   1.000
_cell.length_c   1.000
_cell.angle_alpha   90.00
_cell.angle_beta   90.00
_cell.angle_gamma   90.00
#
_symmetry.space_group_name_H-M   'P 1'
#
loop_
_entity.id
_entity.type
_entity.pdbx_description
1 polymer ?
#
loop_
_entity_poly.entity_id
_entity_poly.type
_entity_poly.pdbx_seq_one_letter_code
_entity_poly.pdbx_strand_id
1 'polypeptide(L)'
;MRDIFLFWSKVVLRSDYLLTYYTIVILLCISQYFFTVSDAQALIPLYGIFSSVLTIQIITLHQRYHVEKILMISPISNGKLLLWQWVFSFILTTPAIMLLVGFVKFVYVETPIYKILLIVFIFQLFTISIPFLMATIFKSQAVSIILIVIIYFLLMLMHGYRLETIQYLAPTLNFMYPDFIHYLNVIGVLSVCLCSISFAILFSRKATNKTEKWVAGIMTSMMLFVLLSLHFYNGYKEEELSNKPYQNYQYNGLTVQYKGVSIEKMKNYANVYKDITQIMESFGVNNIPYHTLKITRVFSLPDNNSLENIISSSGDIIEIRPYSNKFFEFNYGYNITEDMINTLMNEQWENKEQTNCYEVLKRTIEQKVIYTNKSMLFSEAKKKSVENLFISNEKDPYMEKFLHILQEEPKNAYLYIKRL
;
A
#
# COMPACT_ATOMS: atom_id res chain seq x y z
N MET A 1 -30.98 17.68 25.37
CA MET A 1 -30.20 16.97 24.31
C MET A 1 -30.58 17.42 22.91
N ARG A 2 -31.87 17.38 22.54
CA ARG A 2 -32.37 17.80 21.22
C ARG A 2 -31.99 19.24 20.84
N ASP A 3 -32.01 20.18 21.78
CA ASP A 3 -31.75 21.60 21.49
C ASP A 3 -30.27 21.93 21.28
N ILE A 4 -29.37 21.30 22.05
CA ILE A 4 -27.91 21.43 21.85
C ILE A 4 -27.50 20.76 20.53
N PHE A 5 -28.15 19.64 20.19
CA PHE A 5 -27.96 18.96 18.91
C PHE A 5 -28.44 19.83 17.74
N LEU A 6 -29.67 20.34 17.80
CA LEU A 6 -30.22 21.26 16.80
C LEU A 6 -29.39 22.53 16.66
N PHE A 7 -28.87 23.06 17.77
CA PHE A 7 -27.97 24.21 17.76
C PHE A 7 -26.67 23.88 17.04
N TRP A 8 -25.97 22.82 17.42
CA TRP A 8 -24.73 22.41 16.76
C TRP A 8 -24.92 22.11 15.28
N SER A 9 -25.96 21.36 14.90
CA SER A 9 -26.27 21.10 13.49
C SER A 9 -26.58 22.39 12.72
N LYS A 10 -27.35 23.32 13.30
CA LYS A 10 -27.65 24.62 12.66
C LYS A 10 -26.43 25.51 12.51
N VAL A 11 -25.56 25.58 13.53
CA VAL A 11 -24.35 26.39 13.50
C VAL A 11 -23.36 25.84 12.47
N VAL A 12 -23.24 24.51 12.37
CA VAL A 12 -22.34 23.88 11.39
C VAL A 12 -22.89 24.00 9.96
N LEU A 13 -24.20 23.77 9.74
CA LEU A 13 -24.85 23.93 8.44
C LEU A 13 -24.82 25.37 7.90
N ARG A 14 -24.76 26.37 8.80
CA ARG A 14 -24.63 27.79 8.44
C ARG A 14 -23.18 28.26 8.35
N SER A 15 -22.20 27.38 8.55
CA SER A 15 -20.79 27.79 8.51
C SER A 15 -20.30 27.83 7.05
N ASP A 16 -19.65 28.93 6.66
CA ASP A 16 -19.05 29.12 5.33
C ASP A 16 -18.01 28.03 4.98
N TYR A 17 -17.51 27.30 5.99
CA TYR A 17 -16.55 26.21 5.85
C TYR A 17 -17.19 24.95 5.29
N LEU A 18 -18.46 24.70 5.60
CA LEU A 18 -19.18 23.56 5.05
C LEU A 18 -19.41 23.74 3.55
N LEU A 19 -19.73 24.98 3.15
CA LEU A 19 -19.88 25.35 1.75
C LEU A 19 -18.54 25.30 1.02
N THR A 20 -17.48 25.90 1.59
CA THR A 20 -16.11 25.80 1.05
C THR A 20 -15.64 24.34 0.95
N TYR A 21 -15.93 23.51 1.96
CA TYR A 21 -15.65 22.08 1.93
C TYR A 21 -16.37 21.42 0.75
N TYR A 22 -17.69 21.57 0.59
CA TYR A 22 -18.38 20.93 -0.53
C TYR A 22 -17.98 21.47 -1.90
N THR A 23 -17.59 22.75 -2.01
CA THR A 23 -16.95 23.28 -3.21
C THR A 23 -15.62 22.56 -3.51
N ILE A 24 -14.80 22.30 -2.48
CA ILE A 24 -13.54 21.54 -2.63
C ILE A 24 -13.82 20.06 -2.94
N VAL A 25 -14.89 19.46 -2.40
CA VAL A 25 -15.32 18.08 -2.79
C VAL A 25 -15.62 18.03 -4.29
N ILE A 26 -16.30 19.04 -4.83
CA ILE A 26 -16.57 19.14 -6.27
C ILE A 26 -15.26 19.27 -7.05
N LEU A 27 -14.33 20.12 -6.59
CA LEU A 27 -13.00 20.25 -7.22
C LEU A 27 -12.18 18.95 -7.15
N LEU A 28 -12.25 18.21 -6.04
CA LEU A 28 -11.63 16.88 -5.89
C LEU A 28 -12.25 15.87 -6.84
N CYS A 29 -13.57 15.92 -7.05
CA CYS A 29 -14.25 15.08 -8.03
C CYS A 29 -13.78 15.40 -9.46
N ILE A 30 -13.65 16.69 -9.80
CA ILE A 30 -13.15 17.13 -11.11
C ILE A 30 -11.68 16.71 -11.28
N SER A 31 -10.86 16.83 -10.23
CA SER A 31 -9.43 16.52 -10.31
C SER A 31 -9.15 15.03 -10.56
N GLN A 32 -10.05 14.13 -10.16
CA GLN A 32 -9.95 12.70 -10.48
C GLN A 32 -9.88 12.42 -11.98
N TYR A 33 -10.39 13.30 -12.85
CA TYR A 33 -10.30 13.15 -14.30
C TYR A 33 -8.96 13.58 -14.89
N PHE A 34 -8.13 14.30 -14.14
CA PHE A 34 -6.84 14.82 -14.59
C PHE A 34 -5.64 14.07 -13.98
N PHE A 35 -5.82 13.44 -12.82
CA PHE A 35 -4.77 12.69 -12.14
C PHE A 35 -4.70 11.23 -12.64
N THR A 36 -3.48 10.76 -12.85
CA THR A 36 -3.17 9.41 -13.33
C THR A 36 -2.94 8.43 -12.16
N VAL A 37 -2.79 7.14 -12.46
CA VAL A 37 -2.51 6.09 -11.46
C VAL A 37 -1.21 6.36 -10.69
N SER A 38 -0.19 6.98 -11.31
CA SER A 38 1.05 7.38 -10.62
C SER A 38 0.81 8.45 -9.55
N ASP A 39 -0.27 9.23 -9.69
CA ASP A 39 -0.62 10.31 -8.77
C ASP A 39 -1.44 9.82 -7.57
N ALA A 40 -1.89 8.55 -7.58
CA ALA A 40 -2.65 7.96 -6.48
C ALA A 40 -1.91 8.07 -5.13
N GLN A 41 -0.57 7.98 -5.17
CA GLN A 41 0.31 8.11 -4.00
C GLN A 41 0.21 9.50 -3.33
N ALA A 42 -0.04 10.56 -4.11
CA ALA A 42 -0.23 11.92 -3.60
C ALA A 42 -1.71 12.21 -3.30
N LEU A 43 -2.62 11.64 -4.10
CA LEU A 43 -4.06 11.91 -3.99
C LEU A 43 -4.66 11.34 -2.69
N ILE A 44 -4.27 10.13 -2.28
CA ILE A 44 -4.82 9.49 -1.07
C ILE A 44 -4.50 10.31 0.20
N PRO A 45 -3.25 10.70 0.48
CA PRO A 45 -2.95 11.63 1.57
C PRO A 45 -3.71 12.95 1.48
N LEU A 46 -3.95 13.48 0.28
CA LEU A 46 -4.71 14.73 0.08
C LEU A 46 -6.17 14.60 0.54
N TYR A 47 -6.86 13.50 0.21
CA TYR A 47 -8.17 13.18 0.79
C TYR A 47 -8.12 13.16 2.32
N GLY A 48 -7.03 12.61 2.87
CA GLY A 48 -6.81 12.57 4.30
C GLY A 48 -6.63 13.94 4.94
N ILE A 49 -5.82 14.82 4.36
CA ILE A 49 -5.65 16.22 4.78
C ILE A 49 -7.00 16.91 4.79
N PHE A 50 -7.75 16.77 3.70
CA PHE A 50 -9.03 17.44 3.53
C PHE A 50 -10.07 17.03 4.58
N SER A 51 -10.26 15.72 4.80
CA SER A 51 -11.11 15.19 5.87
C SER A 51 -10.62 15.60 7.27
N SER A 52 -9.30 15.66 7.45
CA SER A 52 -8.69 16.03 8.72
C SER A 52 -8.88 17.50 9.07
N VAL A 53 -8.74 18.41 8.10
CA VAL A 53 -8.98 19.84 8.30
C VAL A 53 -10.44 20.10 8.63
N LEU A 54 -11.39 19.47 7.91
CA LEU A 54 -12.81 19.59 8.25
C LEU A 54 -13.08 19.10 9.68
N THR A 55 -12.49 17.98 10.07
CA THR A 55 -12.61 17.45 11.43
C THR A 55 -12.13 18.45 12.48
N ILE A 56 -10.97 19.09 12.26
CA ILE A 56 -10.46 20.14 13.16
C ILE A 56 -11.48 21.29 13.26
N GLN A 57 -12.02 21.78 12.13
CA GLN A 57 -13.01 22.87 12.11
C GLN A 57 -14.26 22.53 12.91
N ILE A 58 -14.76 21.29 12.81
CA ILE A 58 -15.93 20.80 13.55
C ILE A 58 -15.63 20.79 15.06
N ILE A 59 -14.45 20.33 15.45
CA ILE A 59 -14.08 20.23 16.87
C ILE A 59 -13.91 21.62 17.47
N THR A 60 -13.21 22.53 16.80
CA THR A 60 -12.90 23.88 17.31
C THR A 60 -14.05 24.88 17.15
N LEU A 61 -15.17 24.49 16.54
CA LEU A 61 -16.32 25.36 16.31
C LEU A 61 -16.80 26.10 17.57
N HIS A 62 -16.76 25.44 18.72
CA HIS A 62 -17.14 26.03 20.01
C HIS A 62 -16.24 27.18 20.48
N GLN A 63 -14.93 27.14 20.15
CA GLN A 63 -14.00 28.23 20.42
C GLN A 63 -14.36 29.44 19.57
N ARG A 64 -14.69 29.19 18.29
CA ARG A 64 -14.99 30.23 17.32
C ARG A 64 -16.29 30.99 17.61
N TYR A 65 -17.33 30.28 18.04
CA TYR A 65 -18.60 30.90 18.42
C TYR A 65 -18.62 31.35 19.90
N HIS A 66 -17.48 31.31 20.59
CA HIS A 66 -17.34 31.69 22.02
C HIS A 66 -18.32 30.96 22.96
N VAL A 67 -18.68 29.72 22.63
CA VAL A 67 -19.66 28.90 23.38
C VAL A 67 -18.97 28.04 24.45
N GLU A 68 -17.65 28.17 24.62
CA GLU A 68 -16.87 27.40 25.61
C GLU A 68 -17.45 27.46 27.02
N LYS A 69 -17.82 28.66 27.49
CA LYS A 69 -18.40 28.85 28.84
C LYS A 69 -19.73 28.12 29.00
N ILE A 70 -20.57 28.10 27.96
CA ILE A 70 -21.86 27.40 27.96
C ILE A 70 -21.65 25.89 27.99
N LEU A 71 -20.66 25.38 27.26
CA LEU A 71 -20.32 23.96 27.27
C LEU A 71 -19.71 23.50 28.60
N MET A 72 -18.97 24.37 29.30
CA MET A 72 -18.42 24.06 30.63
C MET A 72 -19.50 23.92 31.71
N ILE A 73 -20.66 24.56 31.55
CA ILE A 73 -21.78 24.54 32.50
C ILE A 73 -22.84 23.50 32.08
N SER A 74 -22.70 22.91 30.88
CA SER A 74 -23.63 21.92 30.35
C SER A 74 -23.65 20.63 31.19
N PRO A 75 -24.83 20.03 31.44
CA PRO A 75 -24.94 18.73 32.13
C PRO A 75 -24.42 17.55 31.28
N ILE A 76 -23.97 17.80 30.05
CA ILE A 76 -23.40 16.78 29.16
C ILE A 76 -21.97 16.51 29.57
N SER A 77 -21.64 15.24 29.87
CA SER A 77 -20.25 14.87 30.14
C SER A 77 -19.37 15.12 28.93
N ASN A 78 -18.15 15.59 29.18
CA ASN A 78 -17.20 15.94 28.13
C ASN A 78 -16.93 14.75 27.18
N GLY A 79 -16.87 13.50 27.70
CA GLY A 79 -16.74 12.30 26.88
C GLY A 79 -17.88 12.12 25.86
N LYS A 80 -19.13 12.36 26.26
CA LYS A 80 -20.29 12.28 25.34
C LYS A 80 -20.23 13.35 24.27
N LEU A 81 -19.88 14.59 24.61
CA LEU A 81 -19.74 15.67 23.63
C LEU A 81 -18.64 15.34 22.61
N LEU A 82 -17.49 14.84 23.08
CA LEU A 82 -16.38 14.47 22.21
C LEU A 82 -16.78 13.34 21.24
N LEU A 83 -17.44 12.30 21.74
CA LEU A 83 -17.92 11.20 20.91
C LEU A 83 -18.93 11.67 19.85
N TRP A 84 -19.82 12.62 20.21
CA TRP A 84 -20.73 13.24 19.25
C TRP A 84 -20.00 14.03 18.15
N GLN A 85 -19.01 14.85 18.51
CA GLN A 85 -18.20 15.59 17.53
C GLN A 85 -17.44 14.63 16.60
N TRP A 86 -16.98 13.51 17.12
CA TRP A 86 -16.32 12.45 16.34
C TRP A 86 -17.29 11.79 15.35
N VAL A 87 -18.47 11.34 15.79
CA VAL A 87 -19.50 10.76 14.90
C VAL A 87 -19.98 11.78 13.86
N PHE A 88 -20.14 13.04 14.25
CA PHE A 88 -20.59 14.08 13.33
C PHE A 88 -19.53 14.39 12.26
N SER A 89 -18.23 14.30 12.62
CA SER A 89 -17.14 14.41 11.65
C SER A 89 -17.19 13.28 10.61
N PHE A 90 -17.54 12.06 11.00
CA PHE A 90 -17.77 10.93 10.06
C PHE A 90 -18.86 11.24 9.04
N ILE A 91 -19.99 11.76 9.50
CA ILE A 91 -21.13 12.08 8.62
C ILE A 91 -20.72 13.15 7.59
N LEU A 92 -20.10 14.24 8.05
CA LEU A 92 -19.78 15.37 7.16
C LEU A 92 -18.65 15.08 6.18
N THR A 93 -17.73 14.19 6.55
CA THR A 93 -16.62 13.77 5.67
C THR A 93 -17.02 12.67 4.67
N THR A 94 -18.20 12.07 4.81
CA THR A 94 -18.67 10.94 3.98
C THR A 94 -18.55 11.20 2.47
N PRO A 95 -18.88 12.39 1.92
CA PRO A 95 -18.75 12.62 0.48
C PRO A 95 -17.31 12.51 -0.04
N ALA A 96 -16.30 13.00 0.69
CA ALA A 96 -14.90 12.83 0.30
C ALA A 96 -14.45 11.37 0.34
N ILE A 97 -14.97 10.59 1.30
CA ILE A 97 -14.69 9.15 1.41
C ILE A 97 -15.29 8.40 0.23
N MET A 98 -16.53 8.70 -0.15
CA MET A 98 -17.19 8.04 -1.28
C MET A 98 -16.45 8.32 -2.58
N LEU A 99 -15.95 9.54 -2.76
CA LEU A 99 -15.05 9.87 -3.86
C LEU A 99 -13.75 9.06 -3.81
N LEU A 100 -13.15 8.88 -2.63
CA LEU A 100 -11.95 8.06 -2.47
C LEU A 100 -12.21 6.57 -2.80
N VAL A 101 -13.36 6.01 -2.40
CA VAL A 101 -13.76 4.65 -2.78
C VAL A 101 -13.87 4.54 -4.31
N GLY A 102 -14.54 5.50 -4.95
CA GLY A 102 -14.66 5.56 -6.41
C GLY A 102 -13.31 5.64 -7.11
N PHE A 103 -12.42 6.52 -6.63
CA PHE A 103 -11.06 6.66 -7.15
C PHE A 103 -10.25 5.37 -7.02
N VAL A 104 -10.21 4.77 -5.82
CA VAL A 104 -9.46 3.52 -5.60
C VAL A 104 -10.03 2.39 -6.44
N LYS A 105 -11.36 2.29 -6.59
CA LYS A 105 -11.98 1.28 -7.45
C LYS A 105 -11.70 1.51 -8.93
N PHE A 106 -11.59 2.76 -9.34
CA PHE A 106 -11.19 3.11 -10.71
C PHE A 106 -9.72 2.74 -10.99
N VAL A 107 -8.83 3.00 -10.04
CA VAL A 107 -7.40 2.63 -10.15
C VAL A 107 -7.21 1.11 -10.09
N TYR A 108 -7.87 0.44 -9.15
CA TYR A 108 -7.75 -0.99 -8.91
C TYR A 108 -9.05 -1.72 -9.31
N VAL A 109 -9.25 -1.82 -10.63
CA VAL A 109 -10.50 -2.31 -11.24
C VAL A 109 -10.84 -3.74 -10.82
N GLU A 110 -9.86 -4.61 -10.65
CA GLU A 110 -10.10 -6.04 -10.33
C GLU A 110 -10.24 -6.28 -8.83
N THR A 111 -9.81 -5.34 -7.97
CA THR A 111 -9.89 -5.49 -6.51
C THR A 111 -11.37 -5.56 -6.05
N PRO A 112 -11.74 -6.55 -5.22
CA PRO A 112 -13.08 -6.64 -4.67
C PRO A 112 -13.46 -5.40 -3.84
N ILE A 113 -14.67 -4.88 -4.05
CA ILE A 113 -15.13 -3.63 -3.42
C ILE A 113 -15.09 -3.68 -1.88
N TYR A 114 -15.33 -4.85 -1.28
CA TYR A 114 -15.30 -5.00 0.18
C TYR A 114 -13.89 -4.75 0.77
N LYS A 115 -12.82 -5.07 0.03
CA LYS A 115 -11.44 -4.78 0.45
C LYS A 115 -11.18 -3.28 0.42
N ILE A 116 -11.61 -2.61 -0.65
CA ILE A 116 -11.49 -1.16 -0.81
C ILE A 116 -12.27 -0.44 0.29
N LEU A 117 -13.52 -0.85 0.54
CA LEU A 117 -14.34 -0.30 1.63
C LEU A 117 -13.66 -0.45 2.98
N LEU A 118 -13.06 -1.60 3.27
CA LEU A 118 -12.32 -1.81 4.52
C LEU A 118 -11.15 -0.83 4.63
N ILE A 119 -10.28 -0.75 3.62
CA ILE A 119 -9.07 0.10 3.65
C ILE A 119 -9.45 1.58 3.80
N VAL A 120 -10.44 2.03 3.02
CA VAL A 120 -10.94 3.40 3.07
C VAL A 120 -11.61 3.72 4.42
N PHE A 121 -12.33 2.77 5.01
CA PHE A 121 -12.92 2.94 6.33
C PHE A 121 -11.87 3.09 7.43
N ILE A 122 -10.81 2.26 7.40
CA ILE A 122 -9.69 2.37 8.34
C ILE A 122 -8.94 3.69 8.16
N PHE A 123 -8.71 4.10 6.92
CA PHE A 123 -8.15 5.42 6.61
C PHE A 123 -9.04 6.53 7.18
N GLN A 124 -10.36 6.42 7.05
CA GLN A 124 -11.25 7.42 7.62
C GLN A 124 -11.14 7.52 9.14
N LEU A 125 -11.12 6.39 9.84
CA LEU A 125 -10.91 6.35 11.29
C LEU A 125 -9.63 7.11 11.68
N PHE A 126 -8.56 6.94 10.92
CA PHE A 126 -7.31 7.66 11.14
C PHE A 126 -7.48 9.16 10.88
N THR A 127 -8.06 9.54 9.75
CA THR A 127 -8.24 10.94 9.33
C THR A 127 -9.17 11.73 10.24
N ILE A 128 -9.99 11.07 11.05
CA ILE A 128 -10.81 11.73 12.07
C ILE A 128 -10.13 11.69 13.43
N SER A 129 -9.57 10.55 13.83
CA SER A 129 -9.08 10.34 15.20
C SER A 129 -7.78 11.09 15.51
N ILE A 130 -6.85 11.17 14.54
CA ILE A 130 -5.58 11.91 14.74
C ILE A 130 -5.82 13.42 14.87
N PRO A 131 -6.60 14.07 13.99
CA PRO A 131 -6.90 15.49 14.16
C PRO A 131 -7.73 15.75 15.40
N PHE A 132 -8.51 14.77 15.86
CA PHE A 132 -9.24 14.86 17.12
C PHE A 132 -8.30 15.03 18.32
N LEU A 133 -7.24 14.24 18.38
CA LEU A 133 -6.17 14.39 19.37
C LEU A 133 -5.49 15.75 19.26
N MET A 134 -5.07 16.14 18.05
CA MET A 134 -4.33 17.39 17.82
C MET A 134 -5.16 18.64 18.17
N ALA A 135 -6.45 18.66 17.81
CA ALA A 135 -7.35 19.77 18.12
C ALA A 135 -7.67 19.86 19.63
N THR A 136 -7.57 18.75 20.36
CA THR A 136 -7.85 18.72 21.80
C THR A 136 -6.64 19.15 22.63
N ILE A 137 -5.42 18.77 22.22
CA ILE A 137 -4.17 19.11 22.92
C ILE A 137 -3.79 20.57 22.70
N PHE A 138 -3.77 21.03 21.44
CA PHE A 138 -3.31 22.36 21.08
C PHE A 138 -4.46 23.38 21.16
N LYS A 139 -4.23 24.54 21.81
CA LYS A 139 -5.23 25.62 21.84
C LYS A 139 -5.38 26.33 20.50
N SER A 140 -4.30 26.37 19.71
CA SER A 140 -4.28 27.04 18.42
C SER A 140 -4.67 26.07 17.33
N GLN A 141 -5.78 26.37 16.65
CA GLN A 141 -6.24 25.61 15.49
C GLN A 141 -5.20 25.57 14.37
N ALA A 142 -4.46 26.66 14.15
CA ALA A 142 -3.42 26.73 13.13
C ALA A 142 -2.30 25.71 13.39
N VAL A 143 -1.91 25.53 14.66
CA VAL A 143 -0.89 24.54 15.04
C VAL A 143 -1.39 23.12 14.78
N SER A 144 -2.64 22.82 15.12
CA SER A 144 -3.24 21.50 14.83
C SER A 144 -3.27 21.21 13.32
N ILE A 145 -3.64 22.19 12.50
CA ILE A 145 -3.66 22.05 11.04
C ILE A 145 -2.25 21.82 10.49
N ILE A 146 -1.26 22.61 10.91
CA ILE A 146 0.13 22.49 10.46
C ILE A 146 0.68 21.09 10.79
N LEU A 147 0.46 20.59 12.01
CA LEU A 147 0.90 19.25 12.40
C LEU A 147 0.26 18.14 11.56
N ILE A 148 -1.04 18.26 11.28
CA ILE A 148 -1.73 17.33 10.38
C ILE A 148 -1.14 17.35 8.98
N VAL A 149 -0.90 18.54 8.42
CA VAL A 149 -0.28 18.69 7.10
C VAL A 149 1.10 18.03 7.09
N ILE A 150 1.93 18.23 8.12
CA ILE A 150 3.25 17.59 8.24
C ILE A 150 3.11 16.05 8.27
N ILE A 151 2.17 15.50 9.04
CA ILE A 151 1.94 14.05 9.12
C ILE A 151 1.60 13.47 7.74
N TYR A 152 0.64 14.07 7.02
CA TYR A 152 0.28 13.58 5.69
C TYR A 152 1.37 13.82 4.65
N PHE A 153 2.13 14.90 4.77
CA PHE A 153 3.29 15.14 3.91
C PHE A 153 4.38 14.07 4.12
N LEU A 154 4.66 13.67 5.36
CA LEU A 154 5.55 12.55 5.65
C LEU A 154 5.02 11.23 5.08
N LEU A 155 3.71 10.96 5.21
CA LEU A 155 3.08 9.78 4.61
C LEU A 155 3.13 9.78 3.07
N MET A 156 3.14 10.96 2.44
CA MET A 156 3.32 11.10 1.00
C MET A 156 4.79 10.87 0.59
N LEU A 157 5.76 11.39 1.36
CA LEU A 157 7.19 11.21 1.09
C LEU A 157 7.66 9.77 1.31
N MET A 158 7.16 9.13 2.36
CA MET A 158 7.42 7.72 2.64
C MET A 158 6.56 6.89 1.71
N HIS A 159 7.09 6.49 0.56
CA HIS A 159 6.40 5.62 -0.41
C HIS A 159 7.12 4.28 -0.56
N GLY A 160 6.40 3.29 -1.10
CA GLY A 160 6.88 1.92 -1.29
C GLY A 160 7.52 1.32 -0.04
N TYR A 161 8.76 0.86 -0.19
CA TYR A 161 9.59 0.23 0.85
C TYR A 161 9.72 1.03 2.14
N ARG A 162 9.77 2.36 2.06
CA ARG A 162 9.92 3.22 3.24
C ARG A 162 8.68 3.18 4.14
N LEU A 163 7.50 3.03 3.54
CA LEU A 163 6.23 3.01 4.26
C LEU A 163 6.07 1.71 5.08
N GLU A 164 6.72 0.63 4.65
CA GLU A 164 6.77 -0.65 5.38
C GLU A 164 7.58 -0.55 6.68
N THR A 165 8.55 0.36 6.78
CA THR A 165 9.32 0.58 8.03
C THR A 165 8.43 1.03 9.20
N ILE A 166 7.31 1.68 8.89
CA ILE A 166 6.30 2.13 9.85
C ILE A 166 4.96 1.43 9.63
N GLN A 167 5.00 0.16 9.19
CA GLN A 167 3.83 -0.60 8.74
C GLN A 167 2.67 -0.71 9.73
N TYR A 168 2.83 -0.37 11.01
CA TYR A 168 1.73 -0.39 11.98
C TYR A 168 1.09 0.98 12.21
N LEU A 169 1.70 2.05 11.71
CA LEU A 169 1.26 3.43 11.91
C LEU A 169 0.72 4.06 10.62
N ALA A 170 1.15 3.56 9.46
CA ALA A 170 0.84 4.19 8.18
C ALA A 170 -0.50 3.70 7.60
N PRO A 171 -1.55 4.54 7.59
CA PRO A 171 -2.87 4.13 7.12
C PRO A 171 -2.94 4.02 5.58
N THR A 172 -1.93 4.52 4.88
CA THR A 172 -1.80 4.51 3.42
C THR A 172 -1.21 3.20 2.87
N LEU A 173 -0.60 2.35 3.72
CA LEU A 173 0.10 1.14 3.28
C LEU A 173 -0.79 0.20 2.46
N ASN A 174 -2.00 -0.06 2.94
CA ASN A 174 -2.92 -0.97 2.26
C ASN A 174 -3.48 -0.43 0.95
N PHE A 175 -3.35 0.87 0.68
CA PHE A 175 -3.74 1.42 -0.63
C PHE A 175 -2.72 1.09 -1.71
N MET A 176 -1.48 0.73 -1.35
CA MET A 176 -0.50 0.28 -2.34
C MET A 176 -0.90 -1.08 -2.93
N TYR A 177 -1.44 -1.98 -2.09
CA TYR A 177 -1.80 -3.37 -2.42
C TYR A 177 -3.18 -3.72 -1.89
N PRO A 178 -4.25 -3.12 -2.42
CA PRO A 178 -5.59 -3.28 -1.83
C PRO A 178 -6.12 -4.71 -1.96
N ASP A 179 -5.53 -5.54 -2.82
CA ASP A 179 -5.84 -6.96 -2.92
C ASP A 179 -5.22 -7.83 -1.84
N PHE A 180 -4.12 -7.41 -1.23
CA PHE A 180 -3.40 -8.18 -0.19
C PHE A 180 -3.31 -7.40 1.12
N ILE A 181 -4.48 -7.16 1.71
CA ILE A 181 -4.62 -6.41 2.98
C ILE A 181 -3.67 -6.94 4.04
N HIS A 182 -2.81 -6.05 4.52
CA HIS A 182 -1.94 -6.29 5.65
C HIS A 182 -2.74 -6.14 6.95
N TYR A 183 -3.34 -7.23 7.44
CA TYR A 183 -4.21 -7.21 8.62
C TYR A 183 -3.52 -6.68 9.89
N LEU A 184 -2.21 -6.90 10.04
CA LEU A 184 -1.46 -6.32 11.17
C LEU A 184 -1.32 -4.80 11.06
N ASN A 185 -1.29 -4.24 9.84
CA ASN A 185 -1.35 -2.80 9.63
C ASN A 185 -2.74 -2.28 10.03
N VAL A 186 -3.81 -2.98 9.65
CA VAL A 186 -5.18 -2.63 10.06
C VAL A 186 -5.29 -2.60 11.58
N ILE A 187 -4.80 -3.62 12.28
CA ILE A 187 -4.81 -3.68 13.75
C ILE A 187 -3.97 -2.53 14.35
N GLY A 188 -2.78 -2.28 13.80
CA GLY A 188 -1.91 -1.19 14.25
C GLY A 188 -2.57 0.18 14.11
N VAL A 189 -3.09 0.50 12.91
CA VAL A 189 -3.75 1.77 12.62
C VAL A 189 -5.00 1.94 13.48
N LEU A 190 -5.81 0.90 13.65
CA LEU A 190 -6.95 0.94 14.58
C LEU A 190 -6.52 1.22 16.02
N SER A 191 -5.44 0.57 16.47
CA SER A 191 -4.90 0.79 17.81
C SER A 191 -4.44 2.23 17.98
N VAL A 192 -3.78 2.82 16.98
CA VAL A 192 -3.41 4.24 16.95
C VAL A 192 -4.65 5.15 17.02
N CYS A 193 -5.71 4.85 16.26
CA CYS A 193 -6.95 5.64 16.27
C CYS A 193 -7.61 5.63 17.64
N LEU A 194 -7.79 4.45 18.23
CA LEU A 194 -8.40 4.27 19.55
C LEU A 194 -7.54 4.89 20.66
N CYS A 195 -6.22 4.75 20.56
CA CYS A 195 -5.26 5.40 21.44
C CYS A 195 -5.38 6.93 21.35
N SER A 196 -5.52 7.48 20.15
CA SER A 196 -5.66 8.93 19.92
C SER A 196 -6.94 9.50 20.53
N ILE A 197 -8.07 8.81 20.36
CA ILE A 197 -9.35 9.23 20.99
C ILE A 197 -9.22 9.17 22.52
N SER A 198 -8.63 8.09 23.05
CA SER A 198 -8.45 7.91 24.50
C SER A 198 -7.53 8.98 25.10
N PHE A 199 -6.41 9.29 24.42
CA PHE A 199 -5.52 10.37 24.79
C PHE A 199 -6.20 11.73 24.74
N ALA A 200 -7.07 11.99 23.75
CA ALA A 200 -7.83 13.23 23.69
C ALA A 200 -8.75 13.41 24.92
N ILE A 201 -9.39 12.34 25.40
CA ILE A 201 -10.22 12.36 26.61
C ILE A 201 -9.37 12.59 27.86
N LEU A 202 -8.23 11.90 27.97
CA LEU A 202 -7.33 11.96 29.12
C LEU A 202 -6.71 13.36 29.31
N PHE A 203 -6.24 13.96 28.21
CA PHE A 203 -5.62 15.29 28.19
C PHE A 203 -6.59 16.44 27.88
N SER A 204 -7.89 16.15 27.77
CA SER A 204 -8.88 17.21 27.61
C SER A 204 -8.81 18.22 28.75
N ARG A 205 -8.76 19.50 28.38
CA ARG A 205 -8.81 20.63 29.32
C ARG A 205 -10.22 20.89 29.89
N LYS A 206 -11.25 20.27 29.30
CA LYS A 206 -12.64 20.40 29.77
C LYS A 206 -12.87 19.57 31.04
N ALA A 207 -13.91 19.89 31.79
CA ALA A 207 -14.31 19.13 32.98
C ALA A 207 -14.73 17.70 32.56
N THR A 208 -13.79 16.76 32.61
CA THR A 208 -14.02 15.33 32.41
C THR A 208 -14.10 14.66 33.79
N ASN A 209 -15.05 13.75 33.98
CA ASN A 209 -15.17 13.03 35.25
C ASN A 209 -13.90 12.21 35.52
N LYS A 210 -13.50 12.06 36.79
CA LYS A 210 -12.33 11.25 37.18
C LYS A 210 -12.44 9.82 36.66
N THR A 211 -13.63 9.23 36.70
CA THR A 211 -13.90 7.87 36.18
C THR A 211 -13.66 7.77 34.67
N GLU A 212 -14.14 8.74 33.89
CA GLU A 212 -13.93 8.80 32.44
C GLU A 212 -12.43 8.92 32.10
N LYS A 213 -11.66 9.71 32.86
CA LYS A 213 -10.19 9.79 32.69
C LYS A 213 -9.48 8.48 33.02
N TRP A 214 -9.91 7.78 34.07
CA TRP A 214 -9.35 6.47 34.42
C TRP A 214 -9.61 5.43 33.34
N VAL A 215 -10.84 5.34 32.83
CA VAL A 215 -11.20 4.43 31.74
C VAL A 215 -10.38 4.74 30.48
N ALA A 216 -10.26 6.02 30.12
CA ALA A 216 -9.43 6.45 28.99
C ALA A 216 -7.94 6.09 29.19
N GLY A 217 -7.42 6.19 30.42
CA GLY A 217 -6.05 5.80 30.76
C GLY A 217 -5.81 4.29 30.58
N ILE A 218 -6.73 3.45 31.06
CA ILE A 218 -6.67 1.99 30.88
C ILE A 218 -6.71 1.64 29.38
N MET A 219 -7.65 2.24 28.64
CA MET A 219 -7.78 2.00 27.20
C MET A 219 -6.52 2.43 26.43
N THR A 220 -5.93 3.57 26.80
CA THR A 220 -4.66 4.03 26.22
C THR A 220 -3.54 3.04 26.49
N SER A 221 -3.40 2.57 27.74
CA SER A 221 -2.38 1.58 28.11
C SER A 221 -2.54 0.27 27.34
N MET A 222 -3.78 -0.21 27.19
CA MET A 222 -4.08 -1.40 26.38
C MET A 222 -3.68 -1.22 24.91
N MET A 223 -4.02 -0.09 24.27
CA MET A 223 -3.66 0.16 22.87
C MET A 223 -2.15 0.29 22.67
N LEU A 224 -1.44 0.92 23.61
CA LEU A 224 0.03 0.96 23.59
C LEU A 224 0.65 -0.43 23.72
N PHE A 225 0.08 -1.29 24.58
CA PHE A 225 0.51 -2.68 24.72
C PHE A 225 0.29 -3.49 23.43
N VAL A 226 -0.82 -3.27 22.71
CA VAL A 226 -1.05 -3.90 21.40
C VAL A 226 0.00 -3.43 20.39
N LEU A 227 0.30 -2.14 20.33
CA LEU A 227 1.32 -1.60 19.42
C LEU A 227 2.72 -2.16 19.70
N LEU A 228 3.09 -2.27 20.98
CA LEU A 228 4.34 -2.92 21.38
C LEU A 228 4.35 -4.40 21.00
N SER A 229 3.23 -5.10 21.22
CA SER A 229 3.10 -6.51 20.87
C SER A 229 3.24 -6.74 19.35
N LEU A 230 2.71 -5.85 18.51
CA LEU A 230 2.90 -5.90 17.05
C LEU A 230 4.37 -5.75 16.64
N HIS A 231 5.14 -4.92 17.36
CA HIS A 231 6.58 -4.79 17.12
C HIS A 231 7.32 -6.10 17.41
N PHE A 232 7.02 -6.75 18.54
CA PHE A 232 7.64 -8.03 18.91
C PHE A 232 7.11 -9.23 18.09
N TYR A 233 5.90 -9.13 17.53
CA TYR A 233 5.25 -10.20 16.78
C TYR A 233 6.08 -10.70 15.60
N ASN A 234 6.72 -9.79 14.86
CA ASN A 234 7.53 -10.17 13.70
C ASN A 234 8.74 -11.01 14.10
N GLY A 235 9.43 -10.63 15.19
CA GLY A 235 10.57 -11.41 15.70
C GLY A 235 10.15 -12.80 16.16
N TYR A 236 9.04 -12.89 16.90
CA TYR A 236 8.47 -14.18 17.31
C TYR A 236 8.10 -15.05 16.11
N LYS A 237 7.46 -14.47 15.08
CA LYS A 237 7.09 -15.20 13.87
C LYS A 237 8.29 -15.64 13.04
N GLU A 238 9.35 -14.85 13.00
CA GLU A 238 10.60 -15.19 12.32
C GLU A 238 11.27 -16.40 13.00
N GLU A 239 11.31 -16.41 14.34
CA GLU A 239 11.87 -17.51 15.12
C GLU A 239 11.02 -18.79 14.99
N GLU A 240 9.69 -18.67 15.12
CA GLU A 240 8.76 -19.77 14.89
C GLU A 240 8.91 -20.34 13.48
N LEU A 241 9.07 -19.45 12.49
CA LEU A 241 9.29 -19.86 11.12
C LEU A 241 10.63 -20.58 11.01
N SER A 242 11.74 -19.99 11.45
CA SER A 242 13.09 -20.61 11.39
C SER A 242 13.10 -22.06 11.84
N ASN A 243 12.39 -22.38 12.92
CA ASN A 243 12.30 -23.74 13.50
C ASN A 243 11.42 -24.73 12.70
N LYS A 244 10.59 -24.29 11.76
CA LYS A 244 9.74 -25.17 10.94
C LYS A 244 10.53 -25.83 9.80
N PRO A 245 10.27 -27.11 9.47
CA PRO A 245 10.83 -27.72 8.27
C PRO A 245 10.23 -27.11 6.99
N TYR A 246 10.96 -27.20 5.88
CA TYR A 246 10.42 -26.86 4.57
C TYR A 246 9.39 -27.90 4.14
N GLN A 247 8.33 -27.43 3.48
CA GLN A 247 7.39 -28.29 2.79
C GLN A 247 7.84 -28.44 1.34
N ASN A 248 7.85 -29.68 0.84
CA ASN A 248 8.27 -29.98 -0.53
C ASN A 248 7.03 -30.22 -1.40
N TYR A 249 7.03 -29.66 -2.59
CA TYR A 249 5.98 -29.85 -3.59
C TYR A 249 6.61 -30.03 -4.96
N GLN A 250 6.20 -31.08 -5.69
CA GLN A 250 6.64 -31.29 -7.07
C GLN A 250 5.71 -30.57 -8.04
N TYR A 251 6.23 -29.60 -8.78
CA TYR A 251 5.49 -28.83 -9.77
C TYR A 251 6.10 -29.02 -11.15
N ASN A 252 5.53 -29.89 -11.99
CA ASN A 252 5.97 -30.11 -13.38
C ASN A 252 7.49 -30.38 -13.53
N GLY A 253 8.07 -31.19 -12.64
CA GLY A 253 9.50 -31.52 -12.65
C GLY A 253 10.41 -30.55 -11.87
N LEU A 254 9.85 -29.44 -11.36
CA LEU A 254 10.52 -28.53 -10.43
C LEU A 254 10.22 -28.93 -8.98
N THR A 255 11.28 -29.06 -8.17
CA THR A 255 11.12 -29.23 -6.72
C THR A 255 10.90 -27.87 -6.07
N VAL A 256 9.70 -27.62 -5.56
CA VAL A 256 9.40 -26.37 -4.84
C VAL A 256 9.45 -26.62 -3.34
N GLN A 257 10.41 -26.00 -2.66
CA GLN A 257 10.53 -26.00 -1.21
C GLN A 257 9.93 -24.70 -0.69
N TYR A 258 8.91 -24.75 0.16
CA TYR A 258 8.26 -23.54 0.64
C TYR A 258 8.03 -23.53 2.14
N LYS A 259 8.01 -22.32 2.70
CA LYS A 259 7.94 -22.09 4.13
C LYS A 259 7.32 -20.72 4.42
N GLY A 260 6.26 -20.69 5.23
CA GLY A 260 5.58 -19.45 5.64
C GLY A 260 4.73 -18.78 4.53
N VAL A 261 4.56 -19.43 3.38
CA VAL A 261 3.69 -19.00 2.28
C VAL A 261 2.59 -20.02 2.04
N SER A 262 1.43 -19.57 1.53
CA SER A 262 0.33 -20.49 1.17
C SER A 262 0.67 -21.28 -0.09
N ILE A 263 0.01 -22.43 -0.25
CA ILE A 263 0.15 -23.29 -1.44
C ILE A 263 -0.17 -22.53 -2.73
N GLU A 264 -1.20 -21.69 -2.71
CA GLU A 264 -1.60 -20.85 -3.84
C GLU A 264 -0.49 -19.87 -4.25
N LYS A 265 0.09 -19.14 -3.28
CA LYS A 265 1.19 -18.21 -3.53
C LYS A 265 2.43 -18.93 -4.06
N MET A 266 2.75 -20.09 -3.47
CA MET A 266 3.84 -20.95 -3.95
C MET A 266 3.62 -21.37 -5.41
N LYS A 267 2.41 -21.82 -5.76
CA LYS A 267 2.07 -22.20 -7.14
C LYS A 267 2.21 -21.04 -8.11
N ASN A 268 1.88 -19.82 -7.69
CA ASN A 268 2.03 -18.62 -8.53
C ASN A 268 3.51 -18.35 -8.86
N TYR A 269 4.41 -18.41 -7.87
CA TYR A 269 5.85 -18.30 -8.14
C TYR A 269 6.37 -19.42 -9.04
N ALA A 270 5.93 -20.66 -8.80
CA ALA A 270 6.32 -21.81 -9.61
C ALA A 270 5.82 -21.69 -11.06
N ASN A 271 4.62 -21.13 -11.27
CA ASN A 271 4.09 -20.81 -12.59
C ASN A 271 4.93 -19.77 -13.30
N VAL A 272 5.25 -18.65 -12.64
CA VAL A 272 6.08 -17.59 -13.24
C VAL A 272 7.44 -18.14 -13.64
N TYR A 273 8.11 -18.87 -12.75
CA TYR A 273 9.38 -19.50 -13.08
C TYR A 273 9.28 -20.40 -14.31
N LYS A 274 8.25 -21.26 -14.35
CA LYS A 274 8.03 -22.18 -15.48
C LYS A 274 7.72 -21.44 -16.78
N ASP A 275 6.87 -20.43 -16.74
CA ASP A 275 6.50 -19.65 -17.92
C ASP A 275 7.74 -18.92 -18.47
N ILE A 276 8.58 -18.37 -17.60
CA ILE A 276 9.86 -17.76 -17.96
C ILE A 276 10.78 -18.78 -18.63
N THR A 277 11.04 -19.93 -18.01
CA THR A 277 11.98 -20.92 -18.57
C THR A 277 11.49 -21.49 -19.90
N GLN A 278 10.19 -21.76 -20.04
CA GLN A 278 9.60 -22.21 -21.31
C GLN A 278 9.75 -21.17 -22.43
N ILE A 279 9.59 -19.89 -22.11
CA ILE A 279 9.73 -18.82 -23.09
C ILE A 279 11.20 -18.59 -23.43
N MET A 280 12.10 -18.63 -22.45
CA MET A 280 13.55 -18.56 -22.65
C MET A 280 14.05 -19.64 -23.61
N GLU A 281 13.61 -20.88 -23.42
CA GLU A 281 13.91 -22.00 -24.33
C GLU A 281 13.42 -21.73 -25.76
N SER A 282 12.26 -21.08 -25.91
CA SER A 282 11.73 -20.70 -27.23
C SER A 282 12.60 -19.69 -27.98
N PHE A 283 13.44 -18.93 -27.26
CA PHE A 283 14.42 -18.00 -27.81
C PHE A 283 15.86 -18.57 -27.89
N GLY A 284 16.03 -19.86 -27.59
CA GLY A 284 17.32 -20.54 -27.61
C GLY A 284 18.22 -20.27 -26.39
N VAL A 285 17.65 -19.67 -25.33
CA VAL A 285 18.37 -19.48 -24.06
C VAL A 285 18.33 -20.79 -23.28
N ASN A 286 19.37 -21.60 -23.43
CA ASN A 286 19.54 -22.85 -22.70
C ASN A 286 20.25 -22.57 -21.37
N ASN A 287 19.51 -22.23 -20.33
CA ASN A 287 20.07 -22.07 -18.98
C ASN A 287 20.22 -23.43 -18.28
N ILE A 288 21.12 -23.48 -17.30
CA ILE A 288 21.14 -24.56 -16.30
C ILE A 288 19.78 -24.49 -15.58
N PRO A 289 18.89 -25.48 -15.71
CA PRO A 289 17.60 -25.42 -15.05
C PRO A 289 17.84 -25.53 -13.55
N TYR A 290 17.54 -24.45 -12.81
CA TYR A 290 17.47 -24.56 -11.37
C TYR A 290 16.40 -25.59 -11.04
N HIS A 291 16.82 -26.73 -10.50
CA HIS A 291 15.94 -27.86 -10.22
C HIS A 291 15.10 -27.64 -8.96
N THR A 292 15.50 -26.66 -8.14
CA THR A 292 14.83 -26.34 -6.88
C THR A 292 14.48 -24.87 -6.79
N LEU A 293 13.20 -24.59 -6.51
CA LEU A 293 12.72 -23.26 -6.16
C LEU A 293 12.40 -23.21 -4.67
N LYS A 294 13.11 -22.37 -3.92
CA LYS A 294 12.98 -22.23 -2.48
C LYS A 294 12.27 -20.92 -2.14
N ILE A 295 11.11 -20.98 -1.49
CA ILE A 295 10.27 -19.82 -1.21
C ILE A 295 10.06 -19.69 0.30
N THR A 296 10.59 -18.62 0.88
CA THR A 296 10.60 -18.43 2.34
C THR A 296 10.04 -17.07 2.68
N ARG A 297 8.87 -17.01 3.34
CA ARG A 297 8.36 -15.75 3.90
C ARG A 297 9.39 -15.21 4.90
N VAL A 298 9.67 -13.92 4.82
CA VAL A 298 10.42 -13.21 5.87
C VAL A 298 9.44 -12.24 6.54
N PHE A 299 9.46 -12.13 7.85
CA PHE A 299 8.60 -11.22 8.62
C PHE A 299 9.34 -9.96 9.05
N SER A 300 10.66 -10.03 9.20
CA SER A 300 11.51 -8.85 9.36
C SER A 300 11.73 -8.12 8.03
N LEU A 301 11.86 -6.80 8.11
CA LEU A 301 12.36 -6.03 6.98
C LEU A 301 13.84 -6.34 6.78
N PRO A 302 14.29 -6.67 5.56
CA PRO A 302 15.70 -6.83 5.27
C PRO A 302 16.43 -5.47 5.37
N ASP A 303 17.76 -5.53 5.46
CA ASP A 303 18.61 -4.33 5.51
C ASP A 303 18.34 -3.41 4.32
N ASN A 304 18.55 -2.10 4.49
CA ASN A 304 18.23 -1.10 3.47
C ASN A 304 18.83 -1.39 2.08
N ASN A 305 19.96 -2.09 2.02
CA ASN A 305 20.65 -2.41 0.77
C ASN A 305 20.05 -3.61 0.01
N SER A 306 19.14 -4.37 0.63
CA SER A 306 18.51 -5.57 0.05
C SER A 306 16.98 -5.50 0.03
N LEU A 307 16.38 -4.32 0.30
CA LEU A 307 14.94 -4.11 0.24
C LEU A 307 14.35 -4.45 -1.14
N GLU A 308 15.08 -4.17 -2.23
CA GLU A 308 14.56 -4.38 -3.59
C GLU A 308 14.80 -5.80 -4.11
N ASN A 309 15.80 -6.52 -3.58
CA ASN A 309 16.22 -7.83 -4.08
C ASN A 309 15.69 -8.96 -3.20
N ILE A 310 14.56 -9.56 -3.60
CA ILE A 310 13.99 -10.73 -2.91
C ILE A 310 14.34 -12.08 -3.56
N ILE A 311 14.91 -12.06 -4.77
CA ILE A 311 15.29 -13.26 -5.52
C ILE A 311 16.80 -13.35 -5.52
N SER A 312 17.32 -14.55 -5.26
CA SER A 312 18.75 -14.85 -5.33
C SER A 312 18.95 -16.26 -5.86
N SER A 313 20.11 -16.52 -6.45
CA SER A 313 20.50 -17.84 -6.94
C SER A 313 21.73 -18.35 -6.18
N SER A 314 21.72 -19.61 -5.77
CA SER A 314 22.87 -20.28 -5.16
C SER A 314 22.93 -21.73 -5.62
N GLY A 315 23.98 -22.09 -6.39
CA GLY A 315 24.07 -23.40 -7.03
C GLY A 315 22.85 -23.67 -7.92
N ASP A 316 22.20 -24.83 -7.72
CA ASP A 316 20.99 -25.25 -8.46
C ASP A 316 19.67 -24.80 -7.80
N ILE A 317 19.74 -23.85 -6.85
CA ILE A 317 18.59 -23.34 -6.11
C ILE A 317 18.35 -21.87 -6.42
N ILE A 318 17.11 -21.53 -6.77
CA ILE A 318 16.63 -20.14 -6.71
C ILE A 318 15.91 -19.95 -5.38
N GLU A 319 16.32 -18.95 -4.62
CA GLU A 319 15.68 -18.59 -3.36
C GLU A 319 14.92 -17.27 -3.50
N ILE A 320 13.61 -17.33 -3.22
CA ILE A 320 12.70 -16.19 -3.17
C ILE A 320 12.33 -15.92 -1.70
N ARG A 321 12.62 -14.72 -1.21
CA ARG A 321 12.38 -14.30 0.18
C ARG A 321 11.41 -13.12 0.28
N PRO A 322 10.10 -13.32 0.01
CA PRO A 322 9.15 -12.21 0.06
C PRO A 322 8.92 -11.76 1.50
N TYR A 323 9.29 -10.52 1.82
CA TYR A 323 9.08 -9.94 3.16
C TYR A 323 7.86 -9.01 3.27
N SER A 324 7.33 -8.55 2.14
CA SER A 324 6.11 -7.73 2.07
C SER A 324 5.00 -8.44 1.30
N ASN A 325 3.75 -8.06 1.55
CA ASN A 325 2.59 -8.56 0.81
C ASN A 325 2.60 -8.15 -0.66
N LYS A 326 3.30 -7.06 -1.00
CA LYS A 326 3.45 -6.56 -2.38
C LYS A 326 4.05 -7.59 -3.32
N PHE A 327 4.97 -8.41 -2.81
CA PHE A 327 5.60 -9.46 -3.60
C PHE A 327 4.66 -10.64 -3.88
N PHE A 328 3.43 -10.62 -3.40
CA PHE A 328 2.40 -11.58 -3.80
C PHE A 328 1.45 -10.99 -4.84
N GLU A 329 1.59 -9.71 -5.19
CA GLU A 329 0.72 -9.01 -6.13
C GLU A 329 1.26 -9.07 -7.56
N PHE A 330 0.98 -10.17 -8.24
CA PHE A 330 1.31 -10.33 -9.65
C PHE A 330 0.41 -9.47 -10.57
N ASN A 331 -0.79 -9.10 -10.09
CA ASN A 331 -1.81 -8.44 -10.90
C ASN A 331 -1.49 -6.97 -11.24
N TYR A 332 -0.86 -6.21 -10.35
CA TYR A 332 -0.74 -4.74 -10.50
C TYR A 332 0.70 -4.25 -10.68
N GLY A 333 1.59 -5.13 -11.16
CA GLY A 333 2.89 -4.72 -11.68
C GLY A 333 4.03 -4.70 -10.66
N TYR A 334 4.02 -5.60 -9.68
CA TYR A 334 5.29 -5.99 -9.04
C TYR A 334 6.12 -6.85 -9.99
N ASN A 335 7.32 -6.38 -10.29
CA ASN A 335 8.21 -6.90 -11.32
C ASN A 335 8.94 -8.20 -10.93
N ILE A 336 8.26 -9.12 -10.23
CA ILE A 336 8.82 -10.45 -9.89
C ILE A 336 9.26 -11.21 -11.15
N THR A 337 8.56 -10.99 -12.27
CA THR A 337 8.93 -11.57 -13.56
C THR A 337 10.25 -10.99 -14.07
N GLU A 338 10.40 -9.66 -14.03
CA GLU A 338 11.65 -8.97 -14.40
C GLU A 338 12.80 -9.40 -13.48
N ASP A 339 12.60 -9.38 -12.16
CA ASP A 339 13.62 -9.77 -11.17
C ASP A 339 14.07 -11.22 -11.36
N MET A 340 13.11 -12.11 -11.68
CA MET A 340 13.40 -13.51 -11.96
C MET A 340 14.16 -13.66 -13.28
N ILE A 341 13.76 -12.95 -14.34
CA ILE A 341 14.48 -12.92 -15.62
C ILE A 341 15.90 -12.39 -15.41
N ASN A 342 16.07 -11.29 -14.68
CA ASN A 342 17.38 -10.70 -14.39
C ASN A 342 18.27 -11.65 -13.58
N THR A 343 17.69 -12.41 -12.65
CA THR A 343 18.41 -13.44 -11.89
C THR A 343 18.82 -14.60 -12.79
N LEU A 344 17.92 -15.06 -13.66
CA LEU A 344 18.17 -16.17 -14.59
C LEU A 344 19.13 -15.78 -15.73
N MET A 345 19.07 -14.54 -16.18
CA MET A 345 19.82 -13.97 -17.31
C MET A 345 20.83 -12.93 -16.81
N ASN A 346 21.65 -13.31 -15.83
CA ASN A 346 22.65 -12.43 -15.22
C ASN A 346 24.01 -12.45 -15.95
N GLU A 347 24.01 -12.76 -17.25
CA GLU A 347 25.24 -12.81 -18.04
C GLU A 347 25.74 -11.39 -18.31
N GLN A 348 27.04 -11.17 -18.08
CA GLN A 348 27.71 -9.93 -18.47
C GLN A 348 28.34 -10.12 -19.85
N TRP A 349 28.13 -9.14 -20.73
CA TRP A 349 28.63 -9.17 -22.10
C TRP A 349 29.78 -8.19 -22.27
N GLU A 350 30.76 -8.56 -23.10
CA GLU A 350 31.98 -7.77 -23.27
C GLU A 350 31.75 -6.53 -24.13
N ASN A 351 30.82 -6.61 -25.10
CA ASN A 351 30.57 -5.54 -26.05
C ASN A 351 29.17 -4.92 -25.88
N LYS A 352 29.04 -3.66 -26.34
CA LYS A 352 27.81 -2.87 -26.22
C LYS A 352 26.67 -3.42 -27.07
N GLU A 353 26.99 -3.97 -28.24
CA GLU A 353 25.99 -4.51 -29.18
C GLU A 353 25.30 -5.76 -28.61
N GLN A 354 26.07 -6.68 -28.03
CA GLN A 354 25.60 -7.84 -27.28
C GLN A 354 24.73 -7.41 -26.10
N THR A 355 25.22 -6.44 -25.30
CA THR A 355 24.48 -5.91 -24.14
C THR A 355 23.12 -5.36 -24.56
N ASN A 356 23.08 -4.53 -25.61
CA ASN A 356 21.84 -3.96 -26.13
C ASN A 356 20.86 -5.05 -26.62
N CYS A 357 21.34 -6.01 -27.42
CA CYS A 357 20.49 -7.10 -27.90
C CYS A 357 20.00 -8.00 -26.76
N TYR A 358 20.83 -8.22 -25.73
CA TYR A 358 20.47 -9.02 -24.56
C TYR A 358 19.39 -8.35 -23.70
N GLU A 359 19.48 -7.04 -23.50
CA GLU A 359 18.43 -6.28 -22.79
C GLU A 359 17.11 -6.25 -23.57
N VAL A 360 17.16 -6.13 -24.90
CA VAL A 360 15.97 -6.28 -25.77
C VAL A 360 15.39 -7.69 -25.67
N LEU A 361 16.23 -8.72 -25.63
CA LEU A 361 15.78 -10.11 -25.45
C LEU A 361 15.06 -10.32 -24.11
N LYS A 362 15.65 -9.83 -22.99
CA LYS A 362 15.04 -9.91 -21.66
C LYS A 362 13.66 -9.27 -21.63
N ARG A 363 13.53 -8.05 -22.17
CA ARG A 363 12.25 -7.33 -22.28
C ARG A 363 11.23 -8.09 -23.13
N THR A 364 11.68 -8.67 -24.25
CA THR A 364 10.81 -9.47 -25.13
C THR A 364 10.29 -10.73 -24.41
N ILE A 365 11.16 -11.39 -23.63
CA ILE A 365 10.78 -12.54 -22.80
C ILE A 365 9.77 -12.10 -21.74
N GLU A 366 10.04 -11.03 -21.00
CA GLU A 366 9.14 -10.49 -19.97
C GLU A 366 7.75 -10.21 -20.54
N GLN A 367 7.68 -9.50 -21.67
CA GLN A 367 6.43 -9.21 -22.38
C GLN A 367 5.68 -10.50 -22.73
N LYS A 368 6.37 -11.46 -23.35
CA LYS A 368 5.75 -12.72 -23.79
C LYS A 368 5.26 -13.55 -22.61
N VAL A 369 5.95 -13.53 -21.46
CA VAL A 369 5.50 -14.19 -20.22
C VAL A 369 4.19 -13.58 -19.75
N ILE A 370 4.11 -12.25 -19.69
CA ILE A 370 2.90 -11.53 -19.23
C ILE A 370 1.71 -11.80 -20.17
N TYR A 371 1.94 -11.85 -21.49
CA TYR A 371 0.88 -12.11 -22.48
C TYR A 371 0.36 -13.53 -22.51
N THR A 372 1.27 -14.50 -22.47
CA THR A 372 0.91 -15.90 -22.68
C THR A 372 0.46 -16.60 -21.40
N ASN A 373 0.60 -15.94 -20.25
CA ASN A 373 0.19 -16.48 -18.96
C ASN A 373 -1.30 -16.85 -18.96
N LYS A 374 -1.58 -18.15 -18.86
CA LYS A 374 -2.94 -18.71 -18.79
C LYS A 374 -3.49 -18.78 -17.36
N SER A 375 -2.66 -18.48 -16.35
CA SER A 375 -2.97 -18.72 -14.94
C SER A 375 -3.63 -17.52 -14.22
N MET A 376 -4.16 -16.55 -14.98
CA MET A 376 -4.76 -15.31 -14.47
C MET A 376 -3.84 -14.56 -13.48
N LEU A 377 -2.52 -14.69 -13.62
CA LEU A 377 -1.56 -14.08 -12.70
C LEU A 377 -1.38 -12.58 -12.92
N PHE A 378 -1.77 -12.07 -14.10
CA PHE A 378 -1.59 -10.66 -14.47
C PHE A 378 -2.93 -10.05 -14.85
N SER A 379 -3.19 -8.84 -14.36
CA SER A 379 -4.39 -8.07 -14.70
C SER A 379 -4.41 -7.68 -16.18
N GLU A 380 -5.60 -7.42 -16.72
CA GLU A 380 -5.73 -6.85 -18.07
C GLU A 380 -5.07 -5.47 -18.18
N ALA A 381 -5.02 -4.70 -17.08
CA ALA A 381 -4.31 -3.43 -17.03
C ALA A 381 -2.79 -3.61 -17.22
N LYS A 382 -2.17 -4.59 -16.55
CA LYS A 382 -0.74 -4.89 -16.73
C LYS A 382 -0.46 -5.37 -18.15
N LYS A 383 -1.30 -6.26 -18.71
CA LYS A 383 -1.16 -6.70 -20.12
C LYS A 383 -1.17 -5.51 -21.08
N LYS A 384 -2.13 -4.59 -20.97
CA LYS A 384 -2.18 -3.37 -21.81
C LYS A 384 -0.98 -2.45 -21.63
N SER A 385 -0.47 -2.31 -20.41
CA SER A 385 0.71 -1.44 -20.15
C SER A 385 1.98 -1.94 -20.86
N VAL A 386 2.07 -3.26 -21.05
CA VAL A 386 3.21 -3.94 -21.65
C VAL A 386 3.10 -4.00 -23.19
N GLU A 387 1.89 -3.79 -23.75
CA GLU A 387 1.62 -3.76 -25.20
C GLU A 387 2.28 -2.59 -25.92
N ASN A 388 2.34 -1.46 -25.23
CA ASN A 388 2.82 -0.20 -25.78
C ASN A 388 4.35 -0.05 -25.71
N LEU A 389 5.09 -1.08 -25.26
CA LEU A 389 6.53 -1.03 -25.04
C LEU A 389 7.38 -1.48 -26.23
N PHE A 390 6.77 -1.84 -27.36
CA PHE A 390 7.50 -1.95 -28.63
C PHE A 390 7.51 -0.60 -29.33
N ILE A 391 8.71 -0.04 -29.49
CA ILE A 391 9.28 0.64 -30.66
C ILE A 391 10.53 1.37 -30.13
N SER A 392 11.69 0.72 -30.15
CA SER A 392 12.95 1.44 -30.30
C SER A 392 13.24 1.52 -31.80
N ASN A 393 13.05 2.72 -32.37
CA ASN A 393 13.58 3.05 -33.70
C ASN A 393 15.10 3.25 -33.59
N GLU A 394 15.83 2.20 -33.24
CA GLU A 394 17.29 2.22 -33.35
C GLU A 394 17.66 1.83 -34.78
N LYS A 395 18.23 2.80 -35.52
CA LYS A 395 18.64 2.66 -36.93
C LYS A 395 19.98 1.91 -37.08
N ASP A 396 20.31 1.06 -36.12
CA ASP A 396 21.57 0.32 -36.13
C ASP A 396 21.41 -1.01 -36.89
N PRO A 397 22.25 -1.32 -37.89
CA PRO A 397 22.10 -2.52 -38.73
C PRO A 397 22.11 -3.85 -37.96
N TYR A 398 22.86 -3.93 -36.86
CA TYR A 398 22.90 -5.13 -36.01
C TYR A 398 21.58 -5.33 -35.26
N MET A 399 20.95 -4.24 -34.81
CA MET A 399 19.67 -4.27 -34.09
C MET A 399 18.53 -4.62 -35.04
N GLU A 400 18.53 -4.08 -36.26
CA GLU A 400 17.53 -4.44 -37.28
C GLU A 400 17.57 -5.93 -37.63
N LYS A 401 18.79 -6.47 -37.81
CA LYS A 401 18.99 -7.91 -38.03
C LYS A 401 18.58 -8.75 -36.82
N PHE A 402 18.86 -8.28 -35.60
CA PHE A 402 18.44 -8.96 -34.37
C PHE A 402 16.91 -9.00 -34.23
N LEU A 403 16.22 -7.88 -34.49
CA LEU A 403 14.76 -7.80 -34.46
C LEU A 403 14.12 -8.72 -35.51
N HIS A 404 14.71 -8.83 -36.70
CA HIS A 404 14.26 -9.80 -37.71
C HIS A 404 14.40 -11.24 -37.22
N ILE A 405 15.54 -11.59 -36.61
CA ILE A 405 15.76 -12.94 -36.04
C ILE A 405 14.78 -13.21 -34.90
N LEU A 406 14.51 -12.24 -34.02
CA LEU A 406 13.53 -12.37 -32.94
C LEU A 406 12.11 -12.71 -33.45
N GLN A 407 11.74 -12.21 -34.64
CA GLN A 407 10.42 -12.42 -35.23
C GLN A 407 10.33 -13.73 -36.03
N GLU A 408 11.27 -13.96 -36.94
CA GLU A 408 11.22 -15.06 -37.91
C GLU A 408 11.86 -16.35 -37.38
N GLU A 409 12.95 -16.24 -36.61
CA GLU A 409 13.73 -17.38 -36.11
C GLU A 409 14.07 -17.22 -34.61
N PRO A 410 13.08 -17.10 -33.72
CA PRO A 410 13.30 -16.73 -32.32
C PRO A 410 14.29 -17.66 -31.60
N LYS A 411 14.32 -18.95 -31.93
CA LYS A 411 15.27 -19.94 -31.38
C LYS A 411 16.74 -19.60 -31.63
N ASN A 412 17.04 -18.80 -32.64
CA ASN A 412 18.40 -18.38 -33.00
C ASN A 412 18.79 -17.04 -32.38
N ALA A 413 17.87 -16.34 -31.69
CA ALA A 413 18.10 -14.99 -31.16
C ALA A 413 19.27 -14.95 -30.17
N TYR A 414 19.29 -15.87 -29.20
CA TYR A 414 20.39 -15.92 -28.22
C TYR A 414 21.73 -16.33 -28.84
N LEU A 415 21.71 -17.22 -29.84
CA LEU A 415 22.91 -17.62 -30.58
C LEU A 415 23.48 -16.47 -31.42
N TYR A 416 22.61 -15.59 -31.96
CA TYR A 416 23.04 -14.39 -32.67
C TYR A 416 23.78 -13.44 -31.75
N ILE A 417 23.28 -13.21 -30.53
CA ILE A 417 23.95 -12.38 -29.52
C ILE A 417 25.36 -12.94 -29.24
N LYS A 418 25.49 -14.25 -29.06
CA LYS A 418 26.81 -14.90 -28.85
C LYS A 418 27.80 -14.74 -30.01
N ARG A 419 27.35 -14.35 -31.19
CA ARG A 419 28.16 -14.24 -32.42
C ARG A 419 28.50 -12.80 -32.82
N LEU A 420 27.81 -11.82 -32.25
CA LEU A 420 28.22 -10.40 -32.28
C LEU A 420 29.50 -10.24 -31.47
#